data_AF-A0A7C3XX48-F1
#
_entry.id   AF-A0A7C3XX48-F1
#
_cell.length_a   1.000
_cell.length_b   1.000
_cell.length_c   1.000
_cell.angle_alpha   90.00
_cell.angle_beta   90.00
_cell.angle_gamma   90.00
#
_symmetry.space_group_name_H-M   'P 1'
#
loop_
_entity.id
_entity.type
_entity.pdbx_description
1 polymer ?
#
loop_
_entity_poly.entity_id
_entity_poly.type
_entity_poly.pdbx_seq_one_letter_code
_entity_poly.pdbx_strand_id
1 'polypeptide(L)'
;MRYIRQHISRRSFLKGTCAAGAISIVPAYVLGGAVRAPSEKLNIACIGVGGRGSASVDATSGENIVALCDIDANRLAGAAKKHPRA
;
A
#
# COMPACT_ATOMS: atom_id res chain seq x y z
N MET A 1 -60.29 7.32 1.39
CA MET A 1 -58.91 7.22 1.94
C MET A 1 -58.28 5.92 1.45
N ARG A 2 -57.51 5.93 0.35
CA ARG A 2 -56.85 4.71 -0.18
C ARG A 2 -55.42 4.62 0.36
N TYR A 3 -55.13 3.62 1.20
CA TYR A 3 -53.77 3.29 1.60
C TYR A 3 -53.06 2.59 0.44
N ILE A 4 -52.11 3.27 -0.20
CA ILE A 4 -51.24 2.66 -1.20
C ILE A 4 -50.22 1.80 -0.46
N ARG A 5 -50.38 0.47 -0.46
CA ARG A 5 -49.33 -0.45 0.01
C ARG A 5 -48.21 -0.48 -1.03
N GLN A 6 -47.07 0.14 -0.71
CA GLN A 6 -45.85 0.00 -1.50
C GLN A 6 -45.19 -1.34 -1.17
N HIS A 7 -45.17 -2.27 -2.12
CA HIS A 7 -44.59 -3.59 -1.94
C HIS A 7 -43.08 -3.56 -2.29
N ILE A 8 -42.21 -3.48 -1.27
CA ILE A 8 -40.76 -3.54 -1.49
C ILE A 8 -40.38 -4.98 -1.87
N SER A 9 -40.00 -5.19 -3.13
CA SER A 9 -39.46 -6.48 -3.57
C SER A 9 -37.96 -6.59 -3.30
N ARG A 10 -37.44 -7.80 -3.06
CA ARG A 10 -36.00 -8.08 -2.90
C ARG A 10 -35.16 -7.42 -4.00
N ARG A 11 -35.61 -7.51 -5.25
CA ARG A 11 -34.95 -6.89 -6.41
C ARG A 11 -34.94 -5.36 -6.35
N SER A 12 -36.04 -4.74 -5.89
CA SER A 12 -36.11 -3.28 -5.71
C SER A 12 -35.17 -2.81 -4.61
N PHE A 13 -35.10 -3.55 -3.50
CA PHE A 13 -34.17 -3.29 -2.41
C PHE A 13 -32.71 -3.39 -2.87
N LEU A 14 -32.30 -4.48 -3.52
CA LEU A 14 -30.94 -4.62 -4.04
C LEU A 14 -30.56 -3.51 -5.04
N LYS A 15 -31.49 -3.13 -5.93
CA LYS A 15 -31.27 -1.99 -6.85
C LYS A 15 -31.07 -0.67 -6.09
N GLY A 16 -31.86 -0.43 -5.06
CA GLY A 16 -31.70 0.75 -4.18
C GLY A 16 -30.38 0.76 -3.42
N THR A 17 -29.97 -0.38 -2.84
CA THR A 17 -28.72 -0.47 -2.08
C THR A 17 -27.48 -0.38 -2.96
N CYS A 18 -27.50 -0.95 -4.17
CA CYS A 18 -26.40 -0.79 -5.13
C CYS A 18 -26.26 0.67 -5.60
N ALA A 19 -27.37 1.37 -5.83
CA ALA A 19 -27.34 2.78 -6.19
C ALA A 19 -26.78 3.67 -5.05
N ALA A 20 -27.11 3.36 -3.79
CA ALA A 20 -26.55 4.07 -2.64
C ALA A 20 -25.07 3.73 -2.38
N GLY A 21 -24.68 2.48 -2.58
CA GLY A 21 -23.29 2.01 -2.41
C GLY A 21 -22.33 2.46 -3.51
N ALA A 22 -22.82 2.91 -4.67
CA ALA A 22 -21.95 3.43 -5.72
C ALA A 22 -21.18 4.69 -5.30
N ILE A 23 -21.66 5.42 -4.28
CA ILE A 23 -21.07 6.67 -3.78
C ILE A 23 -19.98 6.41 -2.72
N SER A 24 -19.80 5.16 -2.25
CA SER A 24 -18.80 4.83 -1.22
C SER A 24 -17.41 4.52 -1.76
N ILE A 25 -17.21 4.52 -3.08
CA ILE A 25 -15.87 4.41 -3.69
C ILE A 25 -15.28 5.81 -3.78
N VAL A 26 -14.65 6.25 -2.69
CA VAL A 26 -13.90 7.52 -2.65
C VAL A 26 -12.40 7.25 -2.46
N PRO A 27 -11.52 8.11 -2.99
CA PRO A 27 -10.09 8.02 -2.71
C PRO A 27 -9.80 8.06 -1.20
N ALA A 28 -8.80 7.31 -0.74
CA ALA A 28 -8.48 7.15 0.68
C ALA A 28 -8.25 8.50 1.42
N TYR A 29 -7.70 9.51 0.73
CA TYR A 29 -7.49 10.83 1.30
C TYR A 29 -8.79 11.57 1.69
N VAL A 30 -9.93 11.21 1.09
CA VAL A 30 -11.25 11.78 1.42
C VAL A 30 -11.73 11.35 2.80
N LEU A 31 -11.33 10.15 3.24
CA LEU A 31 -11.69 9.59 4.55
C LEU A 31 -10.56 9.74 5.58
N GLY A 32 -9.61 10.66 5.34
CA GLY A 32 -8.46 10.86 6.25
C GLY A 32 -7.39 9.77 6.15
N GLY A 33 -7.43 8.91 5.13
CA GLY A 33 -6.33 8.01 4.81
C GLY A 33 -5.11 8.81 4.37
N ALA A 34 -4.08 8.86 5.21
CA ALA A 34 -2.86 9.58 4.90
C ALA A 34 -2.10 8.90 3.75
N VAL A 35 -1.85 9.64 2.68
CA VAL A 35 -0.83 9.26 1.69
C VAL A 35 0.49 9.72 2.27
N ARG A 36 1.37 8.78 2.62
CA ARG A 36 2.68 9.10 3.20
C ARG A 36 3.50 9.90 2.21
N ALA A 37 3.89 11.11 2.58
CA ALA A 37 4.61 12.00 1.69
C ALA A 37 6.03 11.47 1.45
N PRO A 38 6.65 11.72 0.28
CA PRO A 38 8.04 11.31 0.03
C PRO A 38 9.04 11.85 1.06
N SER A 39 8.77 13.02 1.64
CA SER A 39 9.56 13.64 2.71
C SER A 39 9.45 12.95 4.07
N GLU A 40 8.44 12.10 4.27
CA GLU A 40 8.26 11.30 5.49
C GLU A 40 9.00 9.95 5.41
N LYS A 41 9.70 9.68 4.30
CA LYS A 41 10.54 8.49 4.14
C LYS A 41 11.88 8.66 4.84
N LEU A 42 12.33 7.60 5.50
CA LEU A 42 13.64 7.55 6.12
C LEU A 42 14.71 7.28 5.06
N ASN A 43 15.90 7.85 5.26
CA ASN A 43 17.10 7.49 4.51
C ASN A 43 17.86 6.41 5.26
N ILE A 44 18.00 5.24 4.67
CA ILE A 44 18.54 4.03 5.34
C ILE A 44 19.77 3.53 4.60
N ALA A 45 20.84 3.28 5.35
CA ALA A 45 22.02 2.56 4.89
C ALA A 45 22.00 1.14 5.45
N CYS A 46 22.21 0.12 4.62
CA CYS A 46 22.24 -1.28 5.05
C CYS A 46 23.66 -1.87 4.96
N ILE A 47 24.18 -2.36 6.08
CA ILE A 47 25.50 -2.99 6.18
C ILE A 47 25.29 -4.49 6.49
N GLY A 48 25.78 -5.35 5.61
CA GLY A 48 25.50 -6.78 5.62
C GLY A 48 24.12 -7.06 5.01
N VAL A 49 24.09 -7.34 3.71
CA VAL A 49 22.86 -7.54 2.92
C VAL A 49 22.61 -9.01 2.56
N GLY A 50 23.50 -9.90 2.99
CA GLY A 50 23.37 -11.35 2.88
C GLY A 50 22.57 -12.04 3.99
N GLY A 51 22.12 -13.27 3.72
CA GLY A 51 21.53 -14.16 4.73
C GLY A 51 20.31 -13.53 5.43
N ARG A 52 20.37 -13.36 6.76
CA ARG A 52 19.29 -12.65 7.49
C ARG A 52 19.21 -11.16 7.15
N GLY A 53 20.31 -10.53 6.77
CA GLY A 53 20.35 -9.11 6.40
C GLY A 53 19.45 -8.80 5.21
N SER A 54 19.30 -9.72 4.26
CA SER A 54 18.42 -9.51 3.10
C SER A 54 16.97 -9.31 3.50
N ALA A 55 16.48 -10.01 4.54
CA ALA A 55 15.13 -9.83 5.04
C ALA A 55 14.93 -8.45 5.70
N SER A 56 15.96 -7.93 6.37
CA SER A 56 15.95 -6.57 6.94
C SER A 56 15.94 -5.49 5.86
N VAL A 57 16.75 -5.67 4.80
CA VAL A 57 16.72 -4.80 3.62
C VAL A 57 15.34 -4.86 2.97
N ASP A 58 14.81 -6.05 2.71
CA ASP A 58 13.51 -6.23 2.07
C ASP A 58 12.37 -5.58 2.91
N ALA A 59 12.40 -5.72 4.24
CA ALA A 59 11.43 -5.09 5.15
C ALA A 59 11.46 -3.55 5.14
N THR A 60 12.58 -2.95 4.72
CA THR A 60 12.76 -1.50 4.64
C THR A 60 12.65 -0.95 3.21
N SER A 61 12.29 -1.77 2.23
CA SER A 61 12.17 -1.39 0.81
C SER A 61 11.17 -0.26 0.53
N GLY A 62 10.26 0.02 1.47
CA GLY A 62 9.33 1.15 1.38
C GLY A 62 9.99 2.51 1.62
N GLU A 63 11.19 2.53 2.20
CA GLU A 63 11.99 3.71 2.53
C GLU A 63 12.97 4.09 1.42
N ASN A 64 13.76 5.15 1.64
CA ASN A 64 14.85 5.51 0.73
C ASN A 64 16.11 4.77 1.17
N ILE A 65 16.43 3.66 0.51
CA ILE A 65 17.74 3.01 0.72
C ILE A 65 18.79 3.84 -0.03
N VAL A 66 19.76 4.38 0.71
CA VAL A 66 20.77 5.34 0.22
C VAL A 66 22.18 4.76 0.14
N ALA A 67 22.42 3.61 0.77
CA ALA A 67 23.70 2.92 0.77
C ALA A 67 23.52 1.43 1.03
N LEU A 68 24.26 0.59 0.31
CA LEU A 68 24.41 -0.84 0.57
C LEU A 68 25.89 -1.20 0.75
N CYS A 69 26.18 -2.08 1.71
CA CYS A 69 27.51 -2.60 1.94
C CYS A 69 27.44 -4.09 2.29
N ASP A 70 28.30 -4.90 1.67
CA ASP A 70 28.56 -6.29 2.07
C ASP A 70 29.99 -6.66 1.66
N ILE A 71 30.62 -7.56 2.43
CA ILE A 71 31.95 -8.08 2.10
C ILE A 71 31.91 -9.02 0.89
N ASP A 72 30.76 -9.67 0.67
CA ASP A 72 30.53 -10.55 -0.48
C ASP A 72 29.91 -9.74 -1.64
N ALA A 73 30.72 -9.53 -2.69
CA ALA A 73 30.33 -8.77 -3.87
C ALA A 73 29.11 -9.36 -4.61
N ASN A 74 28.89 -10.67 -4.56
CA ASN A 74 27.73 -11.29 -5.21
C ASN A 74 26.44 -10.94 -4.48
N ARG A 75 26.48 -10.91 -3.15
CA ARG A 75 25.33 -10.52 -2.31
C ARG A 75 25.04 -9.04 -2.47
N LEU A 76 26.08 -8.21 -2.47
CA LEU A 76 25.96 -6.78 -2.75
C LEU A 76 25.34 -6.53 -4.13
N ALA A 77 25.82 -7.22 -5.18
CA ALA A 77 25.26 -7.09 -6.53
C ALA A 77 23.78 -7.51 -6.60
N GLY A 78 23.38 -8.55 -5.86
CA GLY A 78 21.99 -8.96 -5.74
C GLY A 78 21.11 -7.88 -5.10
N ALA A 79 21.57 -7.28 -4.00
CA ALA A 79 20.85 -6.20 -3.32
C ALA A 79 20.80 -4.91 -4.16
N ALA A 80 21.91 -4.54 -4.82
CA ALA A 80 21.99 -3.36 -5.69
C ALA A 80 21.04 -3.45 -6.89
N LYS A 81 20.82 -4.66 -7.44
CA LYS A 81 19.80 -4.87 -8.49
C LYS A 81 18.38 -4.56 -7.99
N LYS A 82 18.06 -4.89 -6.74
CA LYS A 82 16.76 -4.57 -6.12
C LYS A 82 16.63 -3.10 -5.76
N HIS A 83 17.74 -2.47 -5.33
CA HIS A 83 17.79 -1.08 -4.90
C HIS A 83 18.84 -0.29 -5.69
N PRO A 84 18.58 0.04 -6.96
CA PRO A 84 19.58 0.65 -7.86
C PRO A 84 19.92 2.11 -7.55
N ARG A 85 19.24 2.71 -6.57
CA ARG A 85 19.48 4.09 -6.10
C ARG A 85 20.24 4.14 -4.77
N ALA A 86 20.59 2.97 -4.23
CA ALA A 86 21.39 2.84 -3.02
C ALA A 86 22.88 2.78 -3.34
#